data_AF-A0A7L2NPU9-F1
#
_entry.id   AF-A0A7L2NPU9-F1
#
_cell.length_a   1.000
_cell.length_b   1.000
_cell.length_c   1.000
_cell.angle_alpha   90.00
_cell.angle_beta   90.00
_cell.angle_gamma   90.00
#
_symmetry.space_group_name_H-M   'P 1'
#
loop_
_entity.id
_entity.type
_entity.pdbx_description
1 polymer ?
#
loop_
_entity_poly.entity_id
_entity_poly.type
_entity_poly.pdbx_seq_one_letter_code
_entity_poly.pdbx_strand_id
1 'polypeptide(L)'
;PPDLTVAVGGVDPSLPLEKHSPDSLILHEEFNRTSLQNDIALILLSDPIEFSNEKIPACLPFMCDTGVWQHCWLAALENTSAALLILLFSFAAASHVLQKTQMKLISREKCLEQIPHLVGSVMCAEAEQGGGGGGCQVDTGGPLVCSYWNTMKWFQVGIISGG
;
A
#
# COMPACT_ATOMS: atom_id res chain seq x y z
N PRO A 1 11.82 17.45 -3.92
CA PRO A 1 12.58 16.93 -5.08
C PRO A 1 11.91 17.39 -6.37
N PRO A 2 12.63 18.10 -7.26
CA PRO A 2 12.04 18.69 -8.47
C PRO A 2 11.42 17.68 -9.44
N ASP A 3 11.76 16.39 -9.29
CA ASP A 3 11.32 15.32 -10.20
C ASP A 3 10.14 14.48 -9.69
N LEU A 4 9.59 14.79 -8.50
CA LEU A 4 8.47 14.02 -7.94
C LEU A 4 7.13 14.62 -8.39
N THR A 5 6.19 13.76 -8.79
CA THR A 5 4.82 14.13 -9.12
C THR A 5 3.87 13.10 -8.51
N VAL A 6 2.76 13.57 -7.95
CA VAL A 6 1.71 12.70 -7.41
C VAL A 6 0.57 12.63 -8.43
N ALA A 7 0.23 11.42 -8.87
CA ALA A 7 -0.92 11.18 -9.74
C ALA A 7 -2.07 10.58 -8.94
N VAL A 8 -3.30 11.03 -9.18
CA VAL A 8 -4.49 10.63 -8.40
C VAL A 8 -5.66 10.20 -9.28
N GLY A 9 -6.55 9.35 -8.73
CA GLY A 9 -7.76 8.88 -9.41
C GLY A 9 -7.52 7.92 -10.58
N GLY A 10 -6.29 7.43 -10.75
CA GLY A 10 -5.91 6.56 -11.86
C GLY A 10 -6.10 5.07 -11.57
N VAL A 11 -6.70 4.36 -12.52
CA VAL A 11 -6.79 2.89 -12.52
C VAL A 11 -5.83 2.28 -13.56
N ASP A 12 -5.59 2.99 -14.66
CA ASP A 12 -4.63 2.63 -15.71
C ASP A 12 -3.68 3.82 -15.92
N PRO A 13 -2.37 3.67 -15.66
CA PRO A 13 -1.40 4.74 -15.77
C PRO A 13 -1.08 5.12 -17.22
N SER A 14 -1.54 4.34 -18.21
CA SER A 14 -1.43 4.70 -19.62
C SER A 14 -2.43 5.78 -20.04
N LEU A 15 -3.48 6.00 -19.23
CA LEU A 15 -4.47 7.04 -19.46
C LEU A 15 -4.02 8.39 -18.85
N PRO A 16 -4.57 9.52 -19.33
CA PRO A 16 -4.32 10.82 -18.70
C PRO A 16 -4.76 10.82 -17.23
N LEU A 17 -3.82 11.16 -16.35
CA LEU A 17 -4.06 11.28 -14.91
C LEU A 17 -3.95 12.74 -14.46
N GLU A 18 -4.76 13.09 -13.47
CA GLU A 18 -4.58 14.33 -12.70
C GLU A 18 -3.27 14.25 -11.92
N LYS A 19 -2.46 15.29 -12.02
CA LYS A 19 -1.10 15.35 -11.49
C LYS A 19 -0.93 16.58 -10.63
N HIS A 20 -0.29 16.39 -9.48
CA HIS A 20 0.01 17.41 -8.50
C HIS A 20 1.51 17.45 -8.24
N SER A 21 2.04 18.66 -8.07
CA SER A 21 3.42 18.83 -7.59
C SER A 21 3.45 18.76 -6.06
N PRO A 22 4.50 18.18 -5.47
CA PRO A 22 4.70 18.25 -4.03
C PRO A 22 5.22 19.63 -3.63
N ASP A 23 4.58 20.24 -2.64
CA ASP A 23 5.09 21.43 -1.94
C ASP A 23 6.20 21.05 -0.95
N SER A 24 5.96 19.99 -0.16
CA SER A 24 6.94 19.51 0.82
C SER A 24 6.86 18.01 1.05
N LEU A 25 7.98 17.45 1.50
CA LEU A 25 8.10 16.07 1.96
C LEU A 25 8.43 16.09 3.44
N ILE A 26 7.58 15.45 4.24
CA ILE A 26 7.70 15.42 5.69
C ILE A 26 8.00 13.99 6.09
N LEU A 27 9.27 13.72 6.41
CA LEU A 27 9.70 12.40 6.90
C LEU A 27 9.40 12.31 8.40
N HIS A 28 9.06 11.12 8.88
CA HIS A 28 8.95 10.89 10.32
C HIS A 28 10.30 11.18 11.00
N GLU A 29 10.29 12.00 12.05
CA GLU A 29 11.52 12.48 12.72
C GLU A 29 12.37 11.32 13.26
N GLU A 30 11.71 10.27 13.76
CA GLU A 30 12.34 9.06 14.27
C GLU A 30 12.45 7.93 13.23
N PHE A 31 12.41 8.24 11.93
CA PHE A 31 12.63 7.22 10.89
C PHE A 31 14.05 6.65 10.96
N ASN A 32 14.16 5.33 11.03
CA ASN A 32 15.43 4.63 11.07
C ASN A 32 15.60 3.74 9.83
N ARG A 33 16.50 4.14 8.93
CA ARG A 33 16.77 3.43 7.66
C ARG A 33 17.28 2.00 7.83
N THR A 34 17.93 1.68 8.94
CA THR A 34 18.52 0.35 9.17
C THR A 34 17.49 -0.65 9.66
N SER A 35 16.62 -0.22 10.58
CA SER A 35 15.58 -1.07 11.16
C SER A 35 14.23 -0.94 10.45
N LEU A 36 14.07 0.05 9.57
CA LEU A 36 12.79 0.48 8.99
C LEU A 36 11.76 0.88 10.05
N GLN A 37 12.21 1.25 11.25
CA GLN A 37 11.34 1.79 12.29
C GLN A 37 10.79 3.14 11.83
N ASN A 38 9.49 3.34 12.04
CA ASN A 38 8.75 4.54 11.65
C ASN A 38 8.90 4.87 10.15
N ASP A 39 8.84 3.85 9.30
CA ASP A 39 8.83 3.99 7.84
C ASP A 39 7.50 4.59 7.35
N ILE A 40 7.35 5.90 7.56
CA ILE A 40 6.20 6.71 7.17
C ILE A 40 6.67 8.12 6.81
N ALA A 41 6.02 8.69 5.80
CA ALA A 41 6.21 10.07 5.38
C ALA A 41 4.90 10.66 4.89
N LEU A 42 4.80 11.99 4.89
CA LEU A 42 3.70 12.74 4.28
C LEU A 42 4.23 13.52 3.08
N ILE A 43 3.40 13.60 2.04
CA ILE A 43 3.61 14.47 0.89
C ILE A 43 2.55 15.57 0.98
N LEU A 44 2.97 16.80 1.19
CA LEU A 44 2.08 17.96 1.08
C LEU A 44 2.05 18.39 -0.38
N LEU A 45 0.85 18.48 -0.96
CA LEU A 45 0.68 18.92 -2.35
C LEU A 45 0.67 20.45 -2.43
N SER A 46 1.12 20.99 -3.57
CA SER A 46 1.09 22.42 -3.88
C SER A 46 -0.33 22.99 -3.98
N ASP A 47 -1.28 22.13 -4.32
CA ASP A 47 -2.67 22.47 -4.56
C ASP A 47 -3.58 21.33 -4.09
N PRO A 48 -4.82 21.63 -3.66
CA PRO A 48 -5.73 20.63 -3.13
C PRO A 48 -6.27 19.72 -4.25
N ILE A 49 -6.50 18.45 -3.90
CA ILE A 49 -7.21 17.52 -4.78
C ILE A 49 -8.72 17.79 -4.69
N GLU A 50 -9.35 18.00 -5.83
CA GLU A 50 -10.83 18.07 -5.93
C GLU A 50 -11.42 16.65 -5.84
N PHE A 51 -12.28 16.41 -4.84
CA PHE A 51 -12.88 15.09 -4.63
C PHE A 51 -13.93 14.75 -5.70
N SER A 52 -13.98 13.47 -6.05
CA SER A 52 -14.92 12.89 -7.02
C SER A 52 -15.23 11.44 -6.65
N ASN A 53 -15.99 10.72 -7.48
CA ASN A 53 -16.26 9.29 -7.26
C ASN A 53 -14.98 8.44 -7.35
N GLU A 54 -13.97 8.91 -8.07
CA GLU A 54 -12.67 8.27 -8.27
C GLU A 54 -11.59 8.78 -7.30
N LYS A 55 -11.85 9.92 -6.63
CA LYS A 55 -10.91 10.60 -5.72
C LYS A 55 -11.59 10.83 -4.38
N ILE A 56 -11.48 9.85 -3.50
CA ILE A 56 -12.06 9.88 -2.15
C ILE A 56 -10.95 9.53 -1.15
N PRO A 57 -10.79 10.30 -0.06
CA PRO A 57 -9.78 10.01 0.95
C PRO A 57 -10.13 8.73 1.74
N ALA A 58 -9.10 7.96 2.09
CA ALA A 58 -9.22 6.90 3.09
C ALA A 58 -9.29 7.51 4.50
N CYS A 59 -9.92 6.79 5.42
CA CYS A 59 -9.92 7.18 6.82
C CYS A 59 -8.60 6.77 7.50
N LEU A 60 -8.18 7.54 8.50
CA LEU A 60 -7.09 7.13 9.39
C LEU A 60 -7.62 6.21 10.50
N PRO A 61 -6.85 5.19 10.89
CA PRO A 61 -7.26 4.26 11.93
C PRO A 61 -7.32 4.97 13.28
N PHE A 62 -8.31 4.62 14.09
CA PHE A 62 -8.53 5.18 15.43
C PHE A 62 -8.33 4.14 16.54
N MET A 63 -7.99 2.91 16.16
CA MET A 63 -7.71 1.79 17.07
C MET A 63 -6.46 1.05 16.61
N CYS A 64 -5.65 0.61 17.57
CA CYS A 64 -4.44 -0.17 17.31
C CYS A 64 -4.67 -1.69 17.34
N ASP A 65 -5.83 -2.14 17.81
CA ASP A 65 -6.18 -3.56 17.84
C ASP A 65 -6.39 -4.07 16.40
N THR A 66 -5.61 -5.06 15.97
CA THR A 66 -5.69 -5.61 14.62
C THR A 66 -6.94 -6.48 14.43
N GLY A 67 -7.52 -7.02 15.51
CA GLY A 67 -8.66 -7.94 15.46
C GLY A 67 -10.00 -7.29 15.11
N VAL A 68 -10.07 -5.96 15.16
CA VAL A 68 -11.31 -5.22 14.85
C VAL A 68 -11.49 -4.93 13.35
N TRP A 69 -10.41 -5.03 12.58
CA TRP A 69 -10.40 -4.73 11.15
C TRP A 69 -10.80 -5.96 10.33
N GLN A 70 -11.57 -5.73 9.27
CA GLN A 70 -12.15 -6.79 8.43
C GLN A 70 -12.04 -6.45 6.95
N HIS A 71 -12.16 -7.46 6.09
CA HIS A 71 -12.13 -7.32 4.63
C HIS A 71 -10.95 -6.47 4.17
N CYS A 72 -9.72 -6.86 4.49
CA CYS A 72 -8.55 -6.07 4.13
C CYS A 72 -8.15 -6.28 2.67
N TRP A 73 -7.68 -5.22 2.03
CA TRP A 73 -7.28 -5.22 0.64
C TRP A 73 -5.99 -4.45 0.46
N LEU A 74 -5.22 -4.94 -0.49
CA LEU A 74 -4.06 -4.27 -1.04
C LEU A 74 -4.36 -3.95 -2.50
N ALA A 75 -4.12 -2.70 -2.92
CA ALA A 75 -4.16 -2.34 -4.33
C ALA A 75 -2.75 -1.98 -4.82
N ALA A 76 -2.33 -2.56 -5.94
CA ALA A 76 -1.00 -2.32 -6.51
C ALA A 76 -1.03 -2.38 -8.03
N LEU A 77 -0.14 -1.62 -8.67
CA LEU A 77 0.14 -1.78 -10.10
C LEU A 77 1.18 -2.89 -10.25
N GLU A 78 1.01 -3.78 -11.24
CA GLU A 78 2.06 -4.74 -11.55
C GLU A 78 3.26 -3.98 -12.16
N ASN A 79 4.34 -3.83 -11.40
CA ASN A 79 5.50 -3.07 -11.85
C ASN A 79 6.19 -3.70 -13.07
N THR A 80 6.40 -2.88 -14.09
CA THR A 80 7.07 -3.20 -15.37
C THR A 80 8.55 -3.58 -15.22
N SER A 81 9.20 -3.33 -14.08
CA SER A 81 10.56 -3.79 -13.80
C SER A 81 10.66 -5.30 -13.62
N ALA A 82 9.56 -5.95 -13.19
CA ALA A 82 9.44 -7.40 -13.14
C ALA A 82 8.92 -8.00 -14.46
N ALA A 83 8.33 -7.19 -15.36
CA ALA A 83 8.07 -7.64 -16.72
C ALA A 83 9.38 -8.09 -17.39
N LEU A 84 10.51 -7.44 -17.11
CA LEU A 84 11.80 -7.87 -17.67
C LEU A 84 12.28 -9.25 -17.18
N LEU A 85 11.92 -9.67 -15.96
CA LEU A 85 12.29 -10.99 -15.41
C LEU A 85 11.24 -12.07 -15.71
N ILE A 86 9.95 -11.72 -15.76
CA ILE A 86 8.86 -12.63 -16.12
C ILE A 86 8.82 -12.89 -17.63
N LEU A 87 9.19 -11.92 -18.48
CA LEU A 87 9.33 -12.11 -19.93
C LEU A 87 10.35 -13.19 -20.31
N LEU A 88 11.22 -13.61 -19.39
CA LEU A 88 12.16 -14.72 -19.61
C LEU A 88 11.52 -16.10 -19.39
N PHE A 89 10.38 -16.19 -18.68
CA PHE A 89 9.78 -17.49 -18.30
C PHE A 89 8.27 -17.62 -18.58
N SER A 90 7.54 -16.55 -18.93
CA SER A 90 6.12 -16.65 -19.30
C SER A 90 5.67 -15.46 -20.15
N PHE A 91 5.01 -15.75 -21.28
CA PHE A 91 4.29 -14.79 -22.13
C PHE A 91 2.96 -14.34 -21.47
N ALA A 92 3.00 -13.89 -20.22
CA ALA A 92 1.84 -13.24 -19.60
C ALA A 92 2.02 -11.72 -19.72
N ALA A 93 1.14 -11.07 -20.48
CA ALA A 93 1.15 -9.62 -20.61
C ALA A 93 0.92 -8.98 -19.22
N ALA A 94 1.84 -8.14 -18.76
CA ALA A 94 1.69 -7.36 -17.54
C ALA A 94 0.39 -6.54 -17.62
N SER A 95 -0.44 -6.60 -16.59
CA SER A 95 -1.67 -5.81 -16.56
C SER A 95 -1.31 -4.36 -16.25
N HIS A 96 -1.58 -3.45 -17.19
CA HIS A 96 -1.48 -2.01 -16.94
C HIS A 96 -2.59 -1.50 -16.00
N VAL A 97 -3.51 -2.34 -15.57
CA VAL A 97 -4.66 -1.97 -14.74
C VAL A 97 -4.39 -2.32 -13.28
N LEU A 98 -4.70 -1.40 -12.37
CA LEU A 98 -4.60 -1.59 -10.92
C LEU A 98 -5.27 -2.89 -10.48
N GLN A 99 -4.50 -3.77 -9.84
CA GLN A 99 -4.98 -5.02 -9.28
C GLN A 99 -5.23 -4.87 -7.78
N LYS A 100 -6.08 -5.76 -7.24
CA LYS A 100 -6.31 -5.84 -5.80
C LYS A 100 -6.22 -7.27 -5.29
N THR A 101 -5.66 -7.42 -4.10
CA THR A 101 -5.48 -8.71 -3.41
C THR A 101 -6.15 -8.65 -2.06
N GLN A 102 -6.94 -9.67 -1.73
CA GLN A 102 -7.54 -9.80 -0.41
C GLN A 102 -6.49 -10.26 0.59
N MET A 103 -6.39 -9.53 1.69
CA MET A 103 -5.41 -9.74 2.74
C MET A 103 -6.10 -10.06 4.06
N LYS A 104 -5.38 -10.78 4.91
CA LYS A 104 -5.76 -11.06 6.29
C LYS A 104 -4.66 -10.58 7.22
N LEU A 105 -5.02 -9.74 8.19
CA LEU A 105 -4.10 -9.37 9.27
C LEU A 105 -3.76 -10.60 10.11
N ILE A 106 -2.47 -10.79 10.41
CA ILE A 106 -1.99 -11.88 11.27
C ILE A 106 -1.48 -11.30 12.59
N SER A 107 -1.57 -12.12 13.65
CA SER A 107 -1.10 -11.70 14.96
C SER A 107 0.41 -11.51 14.97
N ARG A 108 0.89 -10.67 15.89
CA ARG A 108 2.32 -10.39 16.02
C ARG A 108 3.11 -11.67 16.35
N GLU A 109 2.53 -12.54 17.18
CA GLU A 109 3.13 -13.81 17.58
C GLU A 109 3.36 -14.70 16.38
N LYS A 110 2.33 -14.90 15.54
CA LYS A 110 2.43 -15.65 14.29
C LYS A 110 3.46 -15.00 13.33
N CYS A 111 3.49 -13.68 13.27
CA CYS A 111 4.46 -13.00 12.41
C CYS A 111 5.91 -13.19 12.90
N LEU A 112 6.15 -13.15 14.21
CA LEU A 112 7.46 -13.34 14.81
C LEU A 112 8.02 -14.75 14.61
N GLU A 113 7.16 -15.75 14.40
CA GLU A 113 7.58 -17.11 14.01
C GLU A 113 8.25 -17.13 12.62
N GLN A 114 7.86 -16.22 11.72
CA GLN A 114 8.35 -16.15 10.35
C GLN A 114 9.43 -15.07 10.16
N ILE A 115 9.30 -13.94 10.87
CA ILE A 115 10.21 -12.79 10.80
C ILE A 115 10.78 -12.53 12.19
N PRO A 116 11.91 -13.19 12.55
CA PRO A 116 12.61 -12.90 13.78
C PRO A 116 13.05 -11.43 13.81
N HIS A 117 12.84 -10.75 14.95
CA HIS A 117 13.15 -9.33 15.15
C HIS A 117 12.21 -8.30 14.49
N LEU A 118 10.92 -8.62 14.38
CA LEU A 118 9.91 -7.66 13.95
C LEU A 118 9.87 -6.40 14.85
N VAL A 119 10.00 -5.22 14.24
CA VAL A 119 9.95 -3.92 14.94
C VAL A 119 8.57 -3.64 15.51
N GLY A 120 8.49 -2.96 16.66
CA GLY A 120 7.24 -2.65 17.38
C GLY A 120 6.16 -1.98 16.53
N SER A 121 6.56 -1.08 15.64
CA SER A 121 5.68 -0.29 14.76
C SER A 121 5.14 -1.08 13.54
N VAL A 122 5.52 -2.35 13.37
CA VAL A 122 5.15 -3.15 12.20
C VAL A 122 4.04 -4.15 12.57
N MET A 123 3.08 -4.26 11.66
CA MET A 123 2.06 -5.31 11.63
C MET A 123 2.25 -6.18 10.39
N CYS A 124 1.67 -7.38 10.39
CA CYS A 124 1.82 -8.30 9.28
C CYS A 124 0.46 -8.70 8.72
N ALA A 125 0.43 -8.98 7.42
CA ALA A 125 -0.73 -9.48 6.72
C ALA A 125 -0.30 -10.58 5.75
N GLU A 126 -1.18 -11.55 5.54
CA GLU A 126 -0.99 -12.62 4.56
C GLU A 126 -2.13 -12.58 3.52
N ALA A 127 -1.83 -12.95 2.27
CA ALA A 127 -2.87 -13.11 1.26
C ALA A 127 -3.78 -14.29 1.66
N GLU A 128 -5.10 -14.14 1.49
CA GLU A 128 -6.01 -15.25 1.73
C GLU A 128 -5.83 -16.36 0.66
N GLN A 129 -5.82 -17.63 1.09
CA GLN A 129 -5.65 -18.76 0.17
C GLN A 129 -6.72 -18.75 -0.92
N GLY A 130 -6.29 -18.80 -2.20
CA GLY A 130 -7.16 -18.73 -3.37
C GLY A 130 -6.94 -17.49 -4.24
N GLY A 131 -6.31 -16.45 -3.71
CA GLY A 131 -5.60 -15.45 -4.52
C GLY A 131 -4.30 -16.08 -5.03
N GLY A 132 -4.07 -16.11 -6.34
CA GLY A 132 -2.94 -16.81 -6.95
C GLY A 132 -1.64 -16.61 -6.18
N GLY A 133 -0.98 -17.72 -5.83
CA GLY A 133 0.28 -17.76 -5.08
C GLY A 133 1.49 -17.24 -5.86
N GLY A 134 1.39 -16.05 -6.43
CA GLY A 134 2.52 -15.24 -6.84
C GLY A 134 2.92 -14.39 -5.64
N GLY A 135 4.21 -14.39 -5.30
CA GLY A 135 4.74 -13.48 -4.28
C GLY A 135 4.20 -12.08 -4.53
N CYS A 136 3.66 -11.46 -3.47
CA CYS A 136 3.12 -10.11 -3.54
C CYS A 136 4.26 -9.13 -3.83
N GLN A 137 4.60 -8.98 -5.10
CA GLN A 137 5.53 -7.97 -5.57
C GLN A 137 4.74 -6.67 -5.68
N VAL A 138 4.60 -6.04 -4.53
CA VAL A 138 3.67 -4.98 -4.25
C VAL A 138 4.42 -3.65 -4.12
N ASP A 139 3.79 -2.56 -4.53
CA ASP A 139 4.34 -1.22 -4.41
C ASP A 139 4.71 -0.89 -2.95
N THR A 140 6.00 -0.73 -2.69
CA THR A 140 6.49 -0.14 -1.44
C THR A 140 5.88 1.25 -1.26
N GLY A 141 5.33 1.53 -0.08
CA GLY A 141 4.59 2.75 0.22
C GLY A 141 3.09 2.68 -0.10
N GLY A 142 2.61 1.60 -0.72
CA GLY A 142 1.18 1.40 -0.98
C GLY A 142 0.35 1.20 0.30
N PRO A 143 -0.97 1.48 0.25
CA PRO A 143 -1.83 1.37 1.42
C PRO A 143 -2.34 -0.07 1.61
N LEU A 144 -2.35 -0.54 2.86
CA LEU A 144 -3.21 -1.64 3.30
C LEU A 144 -4.49 -1.04 3.87
N VAL A 145 -5.62 -1.29 3.20
CA VAL A 145 -6.93 -0.74 3.60
C VAL A 145 -7.83 -1.84 4.15
N CYS A 146 -8.55 -1.54 5.23
CA CYS A 146 -9.53 -2.45 5.82
C CYS A 146 -10.84 -1.73 6.11
N SER A 147 -11.91 -2.51 6.23
CA SER A 147 -13.20 -2.05 6.75
C SER A 147 -13.26 -2.21 8.27
N TYR A 148 -14.11 -1.42 8.93
CA TYR A 148 -14.47 -1.57 10.34
C TYR A 148 -15.95 -1.90 10.48
N TRP A 149 -16.30 -2.80 11.40
CA TRP A 149 -17.64 -3.36 11.57
C TRP A 149 -18.76 -2.32 11.45
N ASN A 150 -19.78 -2.62 10.64
CA ASN A 150 -20.95 -1.77 10.41
C ASN A 150 -20.66 -0.34 9.90
N THR A 151 -19.46 -0.07 9.40
CA THR A 151 -19.15 1.18 8.70
C THR A 151 -19.03 0.94 7.20
N MET A 152 -19.57 1.85 6.39
CA MET A 152 -19.37 1.89 4.94
C MET A 152 -18.08 2.65 4.58
N LYS A 153 -17.05 2.56 5.42
CA LYS A 153 -15.81 3.34 5.32
C LYS A 153 -14.59 2.43 5.26
N TRP A 154 -13.57 2.90 4.56
CA TRP A 154 -12.27 2.23 4.42
C TRP A 154 -11.20 3.00 5.20
N PHE A 155 -10.40 2.26 5.95
CA PHE A 155 -9.34 2.79 6.81
C PHE A 155 -7.99 2.28 6.33
N GLN A 156 -7.03 3.18 6.16
CA GLN A 156 -5.65 2.81 5.86
C GLN A 156 -4.97 2.35 7.15
N VAL A 157 -4.96 1.05 7.40
CA VAL A 157 -4.41 0.50 8.64
C VAL A 157 -2.91 0.32 8.57
N GLY A 158 -2.32 0.23 7.37
CA GLY A 158 -0.89 0.01 7.20
C GLY A 158 -0.33 0.63 5.92
N ILE A 159 0.99 0.72 5.88
CA ILE A 159 1.81 1.12 4.73
C ILE A 159 2.77 -0.04 4.45
N ILE A 160 2.93 -0.39 3.18
CA ILE A 160 3.76 -1.52 2.78
C ILE A 160 5.23 -1.10 2.80
N SER A 161 6.00 -1.61 3.76
CA SER A 161 7.43 -1.31 3.91
C SER A 161 8.31 -2.38 3.24
N GLY A 162 7.92 -3.66 3.33
CA GLY A 162 8.62 -4.79 2.73
C GLY A 162 7.91 -6.12 3.00
N GLY A 163 8.36 -7.20 2.35
CA GLY A 163 7.83 -8.55 2.47
C GLY A 163 8.85 -9.59 2.02
#